data_AF-A0A3A3GZZ1-F1
#
_entry.id   AF-A0A3A3GZZ1-F1
#
_cell.length_a   1.000
_cell.length_b   1.000
_cell.length_c   1.000
_cell.angle_alpha   90.00
_cell.angle_beta   90.00
_cell.angle_gamma   90.00
#
_symmetry.space_group_name_H-M   'P 1'
#
loop_
_entity.id
_entity.type
_entity.pdbx_description
1 polymer ?
#
loop_
_entity_poly.entity_id
_entity_poly.type
_entity_poly.pdbx_seq_one_letter_code
_entity_poly.pdbx_strand_id
1 'polypeptide(L)'
;MISEEPEYSVQVSSHNIEKGGMVTDHVQRETVSLHLEGLLIGPQASNYRHRLVTAMNEGKLLQYSGRNMLLNCVITSLRTTHDNSIANGMSFAMTLKQVNLVKIAYDKLPPKRKAAVKPKSRSGKRNTAYRPKPDVHVVRHGQSIKDIAAYHQVSEAGIRAGMKLSGMPGIAQAGMIVALQAAKSSQPKQVKGEPIQMYQVQPGDSWESIAKHFGISKSQLEAFNVQRVNIYMSPAPGTVIRVK
;
A
#
# COMPACT_ATOMS: atom_id res chain seq x y z
N MET A 1 73.45 -1.86 3.07
CA MET A 1 72.82 -0.64 2.49
C MET A 1 73.69 0.54 2.86
N ILE A 2 73.93 1.47 1.94
CA ILE A 2 74.95 2.52 2.09
C ILE A 2 74.31 3.86 2.42
N SER A 3 73.27 4.26 1.68
CA SER A 3 72.50 5.48 1.95
C SER A 3 71.00 5.21 1.90
N GLU A 4 70.27 5.90 2.76
CA GLU A 4 68.81 5.89 2.86
C GLU A 4 68.32 7.32 3.11
N GLU A 5 67.78 7.95 2.07
CA GLU A 5 67.45 9.37 2.06
C GLU A 5 65.97 9.56 1.70
N PRO A 6 65.09 9.77 2.70
CA PRO A 6 63.69 10.10 2.45
C PRO A 6 63.55 11.58 2.06
N GLU A 7 62.80 11.82 0.99
CA GLU A 7 62.44 13.14 0.49
C GLU A 7 60.97 13.45 0.81
N TYR A 8 60.76 14.60 1.46
CA TYR A 8 59.44 15.13 1.80
C TYR A 8 59.24 16.45 1.07
N SER A 9 58.37 16.45 0.06
CA SER A 9 58.03 17.64 -0.72
C SER A 9 56.57 18.06 -0.50
N VAL A 10 56.33 19.36 -0.55
CA VAL A 10 55.00 19.97 -0.45
C VAL A 10 54.91 21.09 -1.48
N GLN A 11 53.93 21.01 -2.36
CA GLN A 11 53.65 22.06 -3.33
C GLN A 11 52.76 23.13 -2.68
N VAL A 12 53.20 24.38 -2.73
CA VAL A 12 52.45 25.54 -2.23
C VAL A 12 52.08 26.42 -3.42
N SER A 13 50.79 26.63 -3.68
CA SER A 13 50.37 27.58 -4.70
C SER A 13 50.42 29.00 -4.13
N SER A 14 51.00 29.91 -4.91
CA SER A 14 51.04 31.34 -4.58
C SER A 14 50.46 32.13 -5.74
N HIS A 15 49.63 33.12 -5.41
CA HIS A 15 49.12 34.10 -6.37
C HIS A 15 49.66 35.48 -5.99
N ASN A 16 50.21 36.18 -6.98
CA ASN A 16 50.70 37.54 -6.82
C ASN A 16 49.52 38.50 -6.81
N ILE A 17 49.49 39.42 -5.84
CA ILE A 17 48.50 40.50 -5.81
C ILE A 17 49.12 41.81 -6.32
N GLU A 18 48.30 42.66 -6.97
CA GLU A 18 48.74 43.90 -7.64
C GLU A 18 49.46 44.90 -6.72
N LYS A 19 49.32 44.77 -5.39
CA LYS A 19 50.05 45.60 -4.40
C LYS A 19 51.37 44.99 -3.91
N GLY A 20 51.96 44.06 -4.65
CA GLY A 20 53.32 43.55 -4.38
C GLY A 20 53.41 42.48 -3.28
N GLY A 21 52.28 41.97 -2.78
CA GLY A 21 52.24 40.83 -1.86
C GLY A 21 52.07 39.49 -2.60
N MET A 22 52.50 38.39 -1.99
CA MET A 22 52.15 37.04 -2.42
C MET A 22 51.18 36.43 -1.42
N VAL A 23 50.06 35.88 -1.89
CA VAL A 23 49.10 35.14 -1.04
C VAL A 23 49.22 33.66 -1.36
N THR A 24 49.43 32.85 -0.33
CA THR A 24 49.44 31.37 -0.42
C THR A 24 48.07 30.84 -0.02
N ASP A 25 47.35 30.21 -0.96
CA ASP A 25 45.97 29.76 -0.73
C ASP A 25 45.85 28.23 -0.59
N HIS A 26 46.75 27.46 -1.23
CA HIS A 26 46.66 26.00 -1.25
C HIS A 26 47.99 25.31 -0.99
N VAL A 27 47.94 24.26 -0.17
CA VAL A 27 49.09 23.42 0.19
C VAL A 27 48.77 21.96 -0.17
N GLN A 28 49.45 21.43 -1.18
CA GLN A 28 49.34 20.04 -1.61
C GLN A 28 50.55 19.24 -1.14
N ARG A 29 50.31 18.24 -0.29
CA ARG A 29 51.36 17.29 0.11
C ARG A 29 51.63 16.34 -1.04
N GLU A 30 52.89 16.25 -1.44
CA GLU A 30 53.31 15.21 -2.37
C GLU A 30 53.55 13.88 -1.62
N THR A 31 53.60 12.78 -2.36
CA THR A 31 53.91 11.49 -1.74
C THR A 31 55.40 11.38 -1.47
N VAL A 32 55.74 10.75 -0.34
CA VAL A 32 57.13 10.57 0.09
C VAL A 32 57.89 9.74 -0.95
N SER A 33 59.03 10.27 -1.38
CA SER A 33 59.99 9.55 -2.21
C SER A 33 61.17 9.12 -1.34
N LEU A 34 61.75 7.96 -1.61
CA LEU A 34 62.86 7.41 -0.84
C LEU A 34 63.95 6.96 -1.80
N HIS A 35 65.11 7.59 -1.68
CA HIS A 35 66.30 7.22 -2.43
C HIS A 35 67.13 6.23 -1.61
N LEU A 36 67.41 5.09 -2.22
CA LEU A 36 68.15 3.99 -1.62
C LEU A 36 69.38 3.68 -2.45
N GLU A 37 70.53 3.65 -1.80
CA GLU A 37 71.77 3.23 -2.41
C GLU A 37 72.38 2.06 -1.64
N GLY A 38 72.87 1.07 -2.37
CA GLY A 38 73.41 -0.12 -1.74
C GLY A 38 74.19 -1.02 -2.68
N LEU A 39 74.67 -2.11 -2.11
CA LEU A 39 75.39 -3.17 -2.80
C LEU A 39 74.55 -4.44 -2.76
N LEU A 40 74.38 -5.05 -3.92
CA LEU A 40 73.85 -6.41 -4.09
C LEU A 40 75.05 -7.32 -4.29
N ILE A 41 75.42 -8.05 -3.24
CA ILE A 41 76.60 -8.93 -3.22
C ILE A 41 76.14 -10.39 -3.15
N GLY A 42 76.78 -11.25 -3.94
CA GLY A 42 76.64 -12.70 -3.86
C GLY A 42 76.12 -13.36 -5.14
N PRO A 43 76.11 -14.70 -5.20
CA PRO A 43 75.78 -15.46 -6.41
C PRO A 43 74.36 -15.21 -6.94
N GLN A 44 73.46 -14.77 -6.07
CA GLN A 44 72.05 -14.51 -6.38
C GLN A 44 71.77 -13.05 -6.75
N ALA A 45 72.78 -12.18 -6.84
CA ALA A 45 72.61 -10.75 -7.12
C ALA A 45 71.81 -10.49 -8.42
N SER A 46 72.08 -11.28 -9.47
CA SER A 46 71.34 -11.19 -10.74
C SER A 46 69.85 -11.54 -10.58
N ASN A 47 69.53 -12.55 -9.77
CA ASN A 47 68.15 -12.96 -9.51
C ASN A 47 67.39 -11.89 -8.71
N TYR A 48 68.04 -11.26 -7.72
CA TYR A 48 67.44 -10.13 -6.99
C TYR A 48 67.21 -8.93 -7.90
N ARG A 49 68.16 -8.61 -8.79
CA ARG A 49 67.99 -7.57 -9.81
C ARG A 49 66.78 -7.86 -10.68
N HIS A 50 66.68 -9.08 -11.20
CA HIS A 50 65.55 -9.48 -12.03
C HIS A 50 64.22 -9.29 -11.28
N ARG A 51 64.11 -9.76 -10.03
CA ARG A 51 62.91 -9.59 -9.21
C ARG A 51 62.54 -8.13 -8.98
N LEU A 52 63.52 -7.26 -8.75
CA LEU A 52 63.28 -5.81 -8.58
C LEU A 52 62.79 -5.17 -9.88
N VAL A 53 63.38 -5.54 -11.02
CA VAL A 53 62.94 -5.07 -12.35
C VAL A 53 61.53 -5.58 -12.66
N THR A 54 61.23 -6.85 -12.39
CA THR A 54 59.88 -7.41 -12.56
C THR A 54 58.87 -6.67 -11.70
N ALA A 55 59.16 -6.46 -10.41
CA ALA A 55 58.25 -5.75 -9.51
C ALA A 55 58.05 -4.27 -9.91
N MET A 56 59.10 -3.63 -10.44
CA MET A 56 59.03 -2.29 -11.02
C MET A 56 58.11 -2.26 -12.25
N ASN A 57 58.31 -3.17 -13.21
CA ASN A 57 57.52 -3.23 -14.44
C ASN A 57 56.05 -3.59 -14.20
N GLU A 58 55.78 -4.48 -13.23
CA GLU A 58 54.42 -4.84 -12.82
C GLU A 58 53.73 -3.71 -12.03
N GLY A 59 54.47 -2.71 -11.54
CA GLY A 59 53.94 -1.70 -10.64
C GLY A 59 53.46 -2.29 -9.32
N LYS A 60 54.07 -3.39 -8.88
CA LYS A 60 53.64 -4.12 -7.68
C LYS A 60 53.85 -3.24 -6.45
N LEU A 61 52.81 -3.16 -5.60
CA LEU A 61 52.92 -2.50 -4.30
C LEU A 61 53.85 -3.30 -3.40
N LEU A 62 54.94 -2.66 -3.00
CA LEU A 62 55.94 -3.21 -2.10
C LEU A 62 55.89 -2.52 -0.75
N GLN A 63 56.52 -3.17 0.22
CA GLN A 63 56.80 -2.62 1.52
C GLN A 63 58.31 -2.57 1.69
N TYR A 64 58.83 -1.41 2.08
CA TYR A 64 60.22 -1.22 2.44
C TYR A 64 60.34 -1.08 3.96
N SER A 65 61.32 -1.80 4.51
CA SER A 65 61.65 -1.79 5.93
C SER A 65 63.15 -1.62 6.10
N GLY A 66 63.57 -0.46 6.58
CA GLY A 66 64.96 -0.12 6.90
C GLY A 66 65.04 0.71 8.19
N ARG A 67 65.78 1.81 8.17
CA ARG A 67 65.74 2.80 9.26
C ARG A 67 64.43 3.58 9.24
N ASN A 68 63.92 3.86 8.04
CA ASN A 68 62.58 4.32 7.78
C ASN A 68 61.71 3.18 7.24
N MET A 69 60.42 3.27 7.53
CA MET A 69 59.42 2.35 7.01
C MET A 69 58.60 3.05 5.93
N LEU A 70 58.51 2.44 4.74
CA LEU A 70 57.68 2.93 3.65
C LEU A 70 56.70 1.85 3.22
N LEU A 71 55.40 2.10 3.46
CA LEU A 71 54.31 1.19 3.10
C LEU A 71 53.72 1.59 1.75
N ASN A 72 53.21 0.60 1.01
CA ASN A 72 52.53 0.82 -0.28
C ASN A 72 53.38 1.65 -1.26
N CYS A 73 54.65 1.30 -1.41
CA CYS A 73 55.56 1.99 -2.32
C CYS A 73 55.73 1.21 -3.62
N VAL A 74 56.02 1.94 -4.69
CA VAL A 74 56.41 1.38 -5.99
C VAL A 74 57.82 1.82 -6.33
N ILE A 75 58.55 0.97 -7.07
CA ILE A 75 59.86 1.33 -7.61
C ILE A 75 59.63 2.23 -8.83
N THR A 76 60.16 3.44 -8.79
CA THR A 76 60.05 4.41 -9.91
C THR A 76 61.25 4.35 -10.83
N SER A 77 62.44 4.15 -10.27
CA SER A 77 63.66 3.98 -11.03
C SER A 77 64.60 3.02 -10.30
N LEU A 78 65.25 2.16 -11.07
CA LEU A 78 66.31 1.27 -10.60
C LEU A 78 67.50 1.40 -11.54
N ARG A 79 68.65 1.80 -11.01
CA ARG A 79 69.93 1.81 -11.71
C ARG A 79 70.87 0.81 -11.05
N THR A 80 71.59 0.04 -11.86
CA THR A 80 72.60 -0.90 -11.36
C THR A 80 73.91 -0.69 -12.11
N THR A 81 75.01 -0.53 -11.40
CA THR A 81 76.35 -0.46 -12.01
C THR A 81 77.16 -1.69 -11.63
N HIS A 82 77.98 -2.13 -12.59
CA HIS A 82 78.88 -3.26 -12.43
C HIS A 82 80.29 -2.69 -12.52
N ASP A 83 80.87 -2.41 -11.36
CA ASP A 83 82.27 -1.99 -11.29
C ASP A 83 83.15 -3.24 -11.17
N ASN A 84 84.30 -3.22 -11.83
CA ASN A 84 85.30 -4.29 -11.77
C ASN A 84 85.85 -4.47 -10.34
N SER A 85 85.73 -3.45 -9.49
CA SER A 85 86.06 -3.49 -8.06
C SER A 85 85.16 -4.46 -7.26
N ILE A 86 83.98 -4.83 -7.78
CA ILE A 86 83.00 -5.69 -7.10
C ILE A 86 82.79 -6.97 -7.92
N ALA A 87 83.82 -7.81 -7.98
CA ALA A 87 83.86 -9.01 -8.84
C ALA A 87 82.63 -9.95 -8.73
N ASN A 88 81.98 -10.00 -7.55
CA ASN A 88 80.84 -10.88 -7.27
C ASN A 88 79.56 -10.12 -6.89
N GLY A 89 79.41 -8.87 -7.35
CA GLY A 89 78.27 -8.04 -6.98
C GLY A 89 78.02 -6.88 -7.93
N MET A 90 77.06 -6.05 -7.55
CA MET A 90 76.67 -4.86 -8.30
C MET A 90 76.21 -3.80 -7.31
N SER A 91 76.50 -2.54 -7.61
CA SER A 91 75.90 -1.43 -6.87
C SER A 91 74.51 -1.15 -7.44
N PHE A 92 73.58 -0.72 -6.60
CA PHE A 92 72.27 -0.27 -7.04
C PHE A 92 71.91 1.05 -6.40
N ALA A 93 71.26 1.89 -7.19
CA ALA A 93 70.56 3.08 -6.75
C ALA A 93 69.09 2.92 -7.17
N MET A 94 68.16 2.99 -6.23
CA MET A 94 66.74 2.90 -6.51
C MET A 94 65.95 4.02 -5.85
N THR A 95 64.85 4.41 -6.49
CA THR A 95 63.91 5.40 -5.96
C THR A 95 62.57 4.72 -5.74
N LEU A 96 62.12 4.69 -4.50
CA LEU A 96 60.80 4.22 -4.12
C LEU A 96 59.88 5.43 -3.96
N LYS A 97 58.66 5.37 -4.49
CA LYS A 97 57.65 6.40 -4.29
C LYS A 97 56.44 5.80 -3.60
N GLN A 98 55.97 6.43 -2.54
CA GLN A 98 54.77 6.02 -1.85
C GLN A 98 53.54 6.27 -2.73
N VAL A 99 52.61 5.33 -2.74
CA VAL A 99 51.33 5.44 -3.44
C VAL A 99 50.21 5.60 -2.42
N ASN A 100 49.44 6.68 -2.58
CA ASN A 100 48.22 6.89 -1.80
C ASN A 100 47.06 6.14 -2.46
N LEU A 101 46.68 5.00 -1.89
CA LEU A 101 45.46 4.32 -2.30
C LEU A 101 44.24 5.05 -1.75
N VAL A 102 43.45 5.66 -2.63
CA VAL A 102 42.16 6.24 -2.26
C VAL A 102 41.17 5.10 -2.10
N LYS A 103 40.74 4.84 -0.86
CA LYS A 103 39.53 4.04 -0.63
C LYS A 103 38.35 4.89 -1.07
N ILE A 104 37.71 4.50 -2.16
CA ILE A 104 36.51 5.17 -2.65
C ILE A 104 35.44 4.99 -1.57
N ALA A 105 34.98 6.08 -0.96
CA ALA A 105 34.03 6.02 0.15
C ALA A 105 32.61 5.59 -0.30
N TYR A 106 32.33 5.61 -1.60
CA TYR A 106 31.02 5.30 -2.17
C TYR A 106 31.17 4.49 -3.47
N ASP A 107 31.15 3.16 -3.38
CA ASP A 107 31.12 2.30 -4.58
C ASP A 107 29.72 2.29 -5.24
N LYS A 108 28.68 2.63 -4.49
CA LYS A 108 27.30 2.65 -4.96
C LYS A 108 26.56 3.81 -4.29
N LEU A 109 25.81 4.59 -5.07
CA LEU A 109 24.80 5.47 -4.50
C LEU A 109 23.87 4.62 -3.62
N PRO A 110 23.43 5.12 -2.45
CA PRO A 110 22.43 4.43 -1.67
C PRO A 110 21.26 4.11 -2.61
N PRO A 111 20.79 2.84 -2.66
CA PRO A 111 19.69 2.48 -3.53
C PRO A 111 18.54 3.43 -3.19
N LYS A 112 17.94 4.06 -4.22
CA LYS A 112 16.78 4.94 -4.03
C LYS A 112 15.77 4.17 -3.18
N ARG A 113 15.64 4.57 -1.91
CA ARG A 113 14.64 3.99 -1.01
C ARG A 113 13.31 4.26 -1.69
N LYS A 114 12.71 3.24 -2.30
CA LYS A 114 11.31 3.31 -2.71
C LYS A 114 10.57 3.58 -1.41
N ALA A 115 9.97 4.76 -1.30
CA ALA A 115 9.15 5.10 -0.15
C ALA A 115 8.22 3.90 0.08
N ALA A 116 8.31 3.29 1.25
CA ALA A 116 7.43 2.19 1.64
C ALA A 116 6.05 2.79 1.84
N VAL A 117 5.36 3.06 0.74
CA VAL A 117 3.96 3.44 0.74
C VAL A 117 3.25 2.18 1.19
N LYS A 118 2.79 2.19 2.46
CA LYS A 118 1.91 1.15 2.99
C LYS A 118 0.85 0.85 1.92
N PRO A 119 0.65 -0.41 1.51
CA PRO A 119 -0.34 -0.72 0.49
C PRO A 119 -1.68 -0.18 0.97
N LYS A 120 -2.30 0.69 0.16
CA LYS A 120 -3.58 1.30 0.48
C LYS A 120 -4.63 0.21 0.45
N SER A 121 -4.86 -0.42 1.60
CA SER A 121 -5.88 -1.44 1.78
C SER A 121 -7.23 -0.82 1.45
N ARG A 122 -7.87 -1.29 0.37
CA ARG A 122 -9.26 -0.97 0.02
C ARG A 122 -10.21 -1.83 0.86
N SER A 123 -9.96 -1.95 2.16
CA SER A 123 -10.87 -2.61 3.11
C SER A 123 -12.02 -1.67 3.49
N GLY A 124 -12.74 -1.18 2.47
CA GLY A 124 -14.03 -0.54 2.64
C GLY A 124 -15.09 -1.54 2.24
N LYS A 125 -15.99 -1.91 3.16
CA LYS A 125 -17.19 -2.68 2.82
C LYS A 125 -18.02 -1.83 1.85
N ARG A 126 -18.16 -2.26 0.58
CA ARG A 126 -19.13 -1.64 -0.33
C ARG A 126 -20.51 -1.81 0.29
N ASN A 127 -21.17 -0.71 0.61
CA ASN A 127 -22.56 -0.74 1.06
C ASN A 127 -23.43 -1.08 -0.17
N THR A 128 -23.70 -2.37 -0.39
CA THR A 128 -24.56 -2.87 -1.47
C THR A 128 -26.05 -2.78 -1.14
N ALA A 129 -26.41 -2.25 0.04
CA ALA A 129 -27.78 -2.23 0.54
C ALA A 129 -28.61 -1.03 0.08
N TYR A 130 -28.00 0.02 -0.49
CA TYR A 130 -28.75 1.19 -0.95
C TYR A 130 -28.93 1.17 -2.47
N ARG A 131 -30.10 0.71 -2.91
CA ARG A 131 -30.65 1.03 -4.22
C ARG A 131 -31.81 2.01 -4.00
N PRO A 132 -31.72 3.27 -4.47
CA PRO A 132 -32.87 4.15 -4.43
C PRO A 132 -33.97 3.52 -5.29
N LYS A 133 -35.11 3.22 -4.67
CA LYS A 133 -36.30 2.79 -5.41
C LYS A 133 -36.87 4.04 -6.09
N PRO A 134 -36.99 4.07 -7.42
CA PRO A 134 -37.52 5.24 -8.10
C PRO A 134 -38.99 5.41 -7.74
N ASP A 135 -39.40 6.65 -7.47
CA ASP A 135 -40.78 7.00 -7.12
C ASP A 135 -41.73 7.00 -8.33
N VAL A 136 -41.16 6.90 -9.54
CA VAL A 136 -41.84 7.07 -10.82
C VAL A 136 -41.27 6.10 -11.85
N HIS A 137 -42.15 5.53 -12.69
CA HIS A 137 -41.78 4.65 -13.81
C HIS A 137 -42.38 5.16 -15.11
N VAL A 138 -41.55 5.30 -16.16
CA VAL A 138 -42.03 5.67 -17.51
C VAL A 138 -42.41 4.40 -18.27
N VAL A 139 -43.66 4.31 -18.74
CA VAL A 139 -44.19 3.17 -19.49
C VAL A 139 -43.44 3.04 -20.81
N ARG A 140 -42.84 1.86 -21.05
CA ARG A 140 -42.18 1.55 -22.32
C ARG A 140 -43.16 0.91 -23.32
N HIS A 141 -42.81 0.93 -24.60
CA HIS A 141 -43.65 0.37 -25.65
C HIS A 141 -43.93 -1.12 -25.42
N GLY A 142 -45.21 -1.50 -25.39
CA GLY A 142 -45.65 -2.89 -25.17
C GLY A 142 -45.71 -3.32 -23.71
N GLN A 143 -45.43 -2.43 -22.76
CA GLN A 143 -45.48 -2.75 -21.32
C GLN A 143 -46.90 -2.56 -20.77
N SER A 144 -47.45 -3.57 -20.10
CA SER A 144 -48.78 -3.48 -19.48
C SER A 144 -48.73 -2.96 -18.03
N ILE A 145 -49.84 -2.41 -17.54
CA ILE A 145 -49.97 -1.93 -16.15
C ILE A 145 -49.70 -3.07 -15.15
N LYS A 146 -50.13 -4.29 -15.48
CA LYS A 146 -49.94 -5.50 -14.68
C LYS A 146 -48.45 -5.84 -14.53
N ASP A 147 -47.66 -5.71 -15.59
CA ASP A 147 -46.22 -6.01 -15.55
C ASP A 147 -45.45 -4.97 -14.73
N ILE A 148 -45.85 -3.70 -14.82
CA ILE A 148 -45.26 -2.60 -14.04
C ILE A 148 -45.61 -2.77 -12.55
N ALA A 149 -46.86 -3.12 -12.26
CA ALA A 149 -47.34 -3.41 -10.91
C ALA A 149 -46.57 -4.57 -10.26
N ALA A 150 -46.41 -5.67 -11.00
CA ALA A 150 -45.69 -6.86 -10.54
C ALA A 150 -44.19 -6.57 -10.31
N TYR A 151 -43.55 -5.83 -11.21
CA TYR A 151 -42.12 -5.50 -11.10
C TYR A 151 -41.83 -4.59 -9.90
N HIS A 152 -42.69 -3.61 -9.64
CA HIS A 152 -42.51 -2.64 -8.55
C HIS A 152 -43.24 -3.01 -7.25
N GLN A 153 -43.94 -4.17 -7.21
CA GLN A 153 -44.72 -4.66 -6.06
C GLN A 153 -45.79 -3.67 -5.58
N VAL A 154 -46.44 -2.97 -6.50
CA VAL A 154 -47.51 -2.00 -6.22
C VAL A 154 -48.85 -2.50 -6.77
N SER A 155 -49.96 -1.97 -6.26
CA SER A 155 -51.29 -2.40 -6.73
C SER A 155 -51.63 -1.75 -8.08
N GLU A 156 -52.30 -2.51 -8.97
CA GLU A 156 -52.78 -1.98 -10.26
C GLU A 156 -53.74 -0.80 -10.07
N ALA A 157 -54.59 -0.86 -9.03
CA ALA A 157 -55.50 0.22 -8.65
C ALA A 157 -54.75 1.48 -8.21
N GLY A 158 -53.65 1.31 -7.46
CA GLY A 158 -52.76 2.39 -7.06
C GLY A 158 -52.14 3.10 -8.25
N ILE A 159 -51.52 2.34 -9.17
CA ILE A 159 -50.99 2.88 -10.42
C ILE A 159 -52.08 3.64 -11.20
N ARG A 160 -53.28 3.05 -11.35
CA ARG A 160 -54.39 3.68 -12.10
C ARG A 160 -54.91 4.95 -11.43
N ALA A 161 -54.97 4.99 -10.10
CA ALA A 161 -55.38 6.16 -9.32
C ALA A 161 -54.35 7.30 -9.43
N GLY A 162 -53.05 6.99 -9.38
CA GLY A 162 -51.97 7.96 -9.59
C GLY A 162 -51.97 8.60 -10.98
N MET A 163 -52.56 7.91 -11.97
CA MET A 163 -52.69 8.39 -13.34
C MET A 163 -53.98 9.20 -13.60
N LYS A 164 -54.86 9.39 -12.60
CA LYS A 164 -56.18 10.03 -12.72
C LYS A 164 -57.04 9.47 -13.88
N LEU A 165 -56.87 8.18 -14.22
CA LEU A 165 -57.61 7.50 -15.31
C LEU A 165 -58.83 6.75 -14.75
N SER A 166 -59.72 7.46 -14.05
CA SER A 166 -60.97 6.89 -13.55
C SER A 166 -61.89 6.50 -14.71
N GLY A 167 -62.00 5.21 -15.00
CA GLY A 167 -63.09 4.64 -15.82
C GLY A 167 -62.74 3.98 -17.16
N MET A 168 -61.47 3.90 -17.58
CA MET A 168 -61.12 3.24 -18.86
C MET A 168 -60.50 1.84 -18.67
N PRO A 169 -60.98 0.82 -19.41
CA PRO A 169 -60.32 -0.49 -19.47
C PRO A 169 -59.03 -0.35 -20.31
N GLY A 170 -57.91 -0.38 -19.59
CA GLY A 170 -56.55 -0.69 -20.01
C GLY A 170 -56.13 -0.45 -21.46
N ILE A 171 -55.38 0.64 -21.69
CA ILE A 171 -54.09 0.59 -22.38
C ILE A 171 -53.19 1.66 -21.72
N ALA A 172 -52.03 1.26 -21.20
CA ALA A 172 -50.98 2.22 -20.88
C ALA A 172 -50.22 2.54 -22.18
N GLN A 173 -50.28 3.79 -22.63
CA GLN A 173 -49.56 4.22 -23.83
C GLN A 173 -48.07 4.46 -23.52
N ALA A 174 -47.22 4.11 -24.48
CA ALA A 174 -45.78 4.30 -24.40
C ALA A 174 -45.44 5.78 -24.15
N GLY A 175 -44.56 6.05 -23.20
CA GLY A 175 -44.15 7.41 -22.83
C GLY A 175 -44.92 8.03 -21.66
N MET A 176 -45.96 7.35 -21.15
CA MET A 176 -46.72 7.85 -20.00
C MET A 176 -45.93 7.66 -18.69
N ILE A 177 -45.99 8.66 -17.81
CA ILE A 177 -45.30 8.66 -16.51
C ILE A 177 -46.25 8.08 -15.45
N VAL A 178 -45.84 6.99 -14.80
CA VAL A 178 -46.57 6.32 -13.71
C VAL A 178 -45.96 6.71 -12.37
N ALA A 179 -46.74 7.30 -11.48
CA ALA A 179 -46.34 7.44 -10.09
C ALA A 179 -46.49 6.09 -9.37
N LEU A 180 -45.40 5.57 -8.79
CA LEU A 180 -45.40 4.32 -8.02
C LEU A 180 -45.85 4.54 -6.55
N GLN A 181 -46.19 5.78 -6.20
CA GLN A 181 -46.47 6.25 -4.83
C GLN A 181 -47.95 6.20 -4.44
N ALA A 182 -48.83 5.64 -5.25
CA ALA A 182 -50.25 5.60 -4.95
C ALA A 182 -50.60 4.26 -4.29
N ALA A 183 -50.85 4.34 -2.97
CA ALA A 183 -51.28 3.26 -2.10
C ALA A 183 -50.34 2.06 -2.06
N LYS A 184 -49.44 2.06 -1.06
CA LYS A 184 -49.04 0.82 -0.37
C LYS A 184 -50.30 -0.02 -0.27
N SER A 185 -50.27 -1.21 -0.87
CA SER A 185 -51.27 -2.22 -0.60
C SER A 185 -51.44 -2.25 0.91
N SER A 186 -52.65 -1.97 1.39
CA SER A 186 -53.03 -2.34 2.74
C SER A 186 -53.05 -3.85 2.77
N GLN A 187 -51.87 -4.45 2.90
CA GLN A 187 -51.71 -5.73 3.56
C GLN A 187 -52.50 -5.61 4.87
N PRO A 188 -53.31 -6.61 5.24
CA PRO A 188 -54.09 -6.56 6.47
C PRO A 188 -53.15 -6.17 7.61
N LYS A 189 -53.46 -5.05 8.28
CA LYS A 189 -52.66 -4.54 9.40
C LYS A 189 -52.44 -5.71 10.37
N GLN A 190 -51.21 -6.19 10.46
CA GLN A 190 -50.76 -6.99 11.59
C GLN A 190 -50.88 -6.10 12.82
N VAL A 191 -51.98 -6.27 13.55
CA VAL A 191 -52.13 -5.69 14.89
C VAL A 191 -51.12 -6.41 15.77
N LYS A 192 -50.23 -5.64 16.41
CA LYS A 192 -49.35 -6.12 17.47
C LYS A 192 -50.14 -7.04 18.39
N GLY A 193 -49.68 -8.28 18.56
CA GLY A 193 -50.36 -9.29 19.37
C GLY A 193 -50.58 -8.79 20.80
N GLU A 194 -51.81 -8.40 21.09
CA GLU A 194 -52.35 -8.44 22.44
C GLU A 194 -52.46 -9.94 22.85
N PRO A 195 -52.31 -10.26 24.15
CA PRO A 195 -52.38 -11.64 24.61
C PRO A 195 -53.71 -12.28 24.18
N ILE A 196 -53.61 -13.45 23.56
CA ILE A 196 -54.78 -14.20 23.07
C ILE A 196 -55.65 -14.54 24.28
N GLN A 197 -56.82 -13.92 24.37
CA GLN A 197 -57.73 -14.13 25.49
C GLN A 197 -58.91 -15.00 25.02
N MET A 198 -59.07 -16.15 25.67
CA MET A 198 -60.19 -17.06 25.45
C MET A 198 -61.28 -16.81 26.50
N TYR A 199 -62.54 -16.92 26.11
CA TYR A 199 -63.70 -16.83 26.99
C TYR A 199 -64.63 -18.04 26.77
N GLN A 200 -65.11 -18.61 27.87
CA GLN A 200 -66.11 -19.67 27.83
C GLN A 200 -67.49 -19.05 27.98
N VAL A 201 -68.32 -19.23 26.96
CA VAL A 201 -69.68 -18.68 26.86
C VAL A 201 -70.54 -19.24 27.99
N GLN A 202 -71.21 -18.36 28.74
CA GLN A 202 -72.11 -18.73 29.83
C GLN A 202 -73.55 -18.92 29.33
N PRO A 203 -74.40 -19.67 30.05
CA PRO A 203 -75.81 -19.78 29.72
C PRO A 203 -76.49 -18.39 29.67
N GLY A 204 -77.00 -18.01 28.51
CA GLY A 204 -77.66 -16.70 28.29
C GLY A 204 -76.80 -15.64 27.60
N ASP A 205 -75.53 -15.93 27.32
CA ASP A 205 -74.66 -15.03 26.55
C ASP A 205 -75.06 -14.95 25.07
N SER A 206 -74.98 -13.74 24.51
CA SER A 206 -75.14 -13.49 23.07
C SER A 206 -73.88 -12.83 22.51
N TRP A 207 -73.70 -12.89 21.19
CA TRP A 207 -72.58 -12.23 20.51
C TRP A 207 -72.45 -10.74 20.86
N GLU A 208 -73.59 -10.06 21.04
CA GLU A 208 -73.64 -8.63 21.37
C GLU A 208 -73.28 -8.35 22.82
N SER A 209 -73.79 -9.15 23.77
CA SER A 209 -73.45 -9.01 25.19
C SER A 209 -71.97 -9.27 25.45
N ILE A 210 -71.41 -10.30 24.82
CA ILE A 210 -69.97 -10.63 24.93
C ILE A 210 -69.13 -9.51 24.31
N ALA A 211 -69.47 -9.08 23.08
CA ALA A 211 -68.72 -8.02 22.41
C ALA A 211 -68.70 -6.72 23.23
N LYS A 212 -69.85 -6.34 23.81
CA LYS A 212 -69.98 -5.17 24.68
C LYS A 212 -69.17 -5.31 25.97
N HIS A 213 -69.15 -6.49 26.58
CA HIS A 213 -68.37 -6.76 27.79
C HIS A 213 -66.87 -6.61 27.55
N PHE A 214 -66.37 -7.05 26.39
CA PHE A 214 -64.95 -6.97 26.02
C PHE A 214 -64.57 -5.69 25.26
N GLY A 215 -65.53 -4.77 25.03
CA GLY A 215 -65.29 -3.50 24.36
C GLY A 215 -64.92 -3.62 22.87
N ILE A 216 -65.35 -4.69 22.21
CA ILE A 216 -65.11 -4.96 20.78
C ILE A 216 -66.43 -4.95 20.00
N SER A 217 -66.37 -4.80 18.68
CA SER A 217 -67.59 -4.88 17.85
C SER A 217 -67.99 -6.34 17.60
N LYS A 218 -69.30 -6.59 17.42
CA LYS A 218 -69.84 -7.90 17.04
C LYS A 218 -69.12 -8.49 15.82
N SER A 219 -68.93 -7.66 14.79
CA SER A 219 -68.23 -8.05 13.55
C SER A 219 -66.76 -8.44 13.80
N GLN A 220 -66.08 -7.77 14.73
CA GLN A 220 -64.71 -8.09 15.09
C GLN A 220 -64.63 -9.39 15.91
N LEU A 221 -65.60 -9.64 16.79
CA LEU A 221 -65.71 -10.88 17.55
C LEU A 221 -66.03 -12.08 16.65
N GLU A 222 -66.93 -11.91 15.67
CA GLU A 222 -67.22 -12.92 14.64
C GLU A 222 -65.98 -13.20 13.79
N ALA A 223 -65.26 -12.16 13.36
CA ALA A 223 -64.03 -12.28 12.58
C ALA A 223 -62.95 -13.12 13.29
N PHE A 224 -62.89 -13.07 14.63
CA PHE A 224 -61.96 -13.90 15.41
C PHE A 224 -62.33 -15.38 15.46
N ASN A 225 -63.61 -15.71 15.23
CA ASN A 225 -64.16 -17.04 15.49
C ASN A 225 -64.79 -17.71 14.25
N VAL A 226 -64.69 -17.10 13.05
CA VAL A 226 -65.23 -17.63 11.77
C VAL A 226 -64.80 -19.07 11.49
N GLN A 227 -63.59 -19.44 11.89
CA GLN A 227 -63.05 -20.80 11.65
C GLN A 227 -63.34 -21.78 12.79
N ARG A 228 -63.96 -21.34 13.89
CA ARG A 228 -64.12 -22.15 15.12
C ARG A 228 -65.57 -22.42 15.48
N VAL A 229 -66.49 -21.53 15.13
CA VAL A 229 -67.91 -21.65 15.47
C VAL A 229 -68.77 -21.13 14.32
N ASN A 230 -70.00 -21.61 14.24
CA ASN A 230 -70.97 -21.13 13.28
C ASN A 230 -71.45 -19.72 13.69
N ILE A 231 -71.09 -18.71 12.90
CA ILE A 231 -71.40 -17.29 13.17
C ILE A 231 -72.87 -16.91 12.93
N TYR A 232 -73.67 -17.80 12.36
CA TYR A 232 -75.09 -17.54 12.05
C TYR A 232 -76.04 -17.88 13.21
N MET A 233 -75.53 -18.37 14.35
CA MET A 233 -76.31 -18.67 15.55
C MET A 233 -75.58 -18.18 16.80
N SER A 234 -76.32 -17.83 17.86
CA SER A 234 -75.71 -17.50 19.16
C SER A 234 -74.85 -18.67 19.66
N PRO A 235 -73.69 -18.39 20.29
CA PRO A 235 -72.79 -19.46 20.68
C PRO A 235 -73.43 -20.31 21.78
N ALA A 236 -73.28 -21.64 21.70
CA ALA A 236 -73.84 -22.53 22.71
C ALA A 236 -73.11 -22.33 24.06
N PRO A 237 -73.82 -22.41 25.20
CA PRO A 237 -73.20 -22.36 26.52
C PRO A 237 -72.10 -23.42 26.65
N GLY A 238 -70.94 -23.02 27.18
CA GLY A 238 -69.75 -23.86 27.32
C GLY A 238 -68.77 -23.79 26.15
N THR A 239 -69.10 -23.13 25.04
CA THR A 239 -68.20 -22.96 23.89
C THR A 239 -67.06 -21.99 24.21
N VAL A 240 -65.83 -22.36 23.86
CA VAL A 240 -64.64 -21.51 24.05
C VAL A 240 -64.40 -20.67 22.79
N ILE A 241 -64.52 -19.35 22.93
CA ILE A 241 -64.34 -18.37 21.84
C ILE A 241 -63.15 -17.46 22.12
N ARG A 242 -62.54 -16.94 21.06
CA ARG A 242 -61.46 -15.95 21.14
C ARG A 242 -62.04 -14.54 21.17
N VAL A 243 -61.70 -13.77 22.20
CA VAL A 243 -62.17 -12.39 22.37
C VAL A 243 -61.07 -11.34 22.13
N LYS A 244 -59.79 -11.74 22.14
CA LYS A 244 -58.64 -10.92 21.72
C LYS A 244 -57.57 -11.78 21.06
#